data_AF-A0A3B5MBV0-F1
#
_entry.id   AF-A0A3B5MBV0-F1
#
_cell.length_a   1.000
_cell.length_b   1.000
_cell.length_c   1.000
_cell.angle_alpha   90.00
_cell.angle_beta   90.00
_cell.angle_gamma   90.00
#
_symmetry.space_group_name_H-M   'P 1'
#
loop_
_entity.id
_entity.type
_entity.pdbx_description
1 polymer ?
#
loop_
_entity_poly.entity_id
_entity_poly.type
_entity_poly.pdbx_seq_one_letter_code
_entity_poly.pdbx_strand_id
1 'polypeptide(L)'
;RAVRYRYRSSCSHPSVDPSEAASPPPGMYKLEIELKRGHNLAIRDRGGSSDPYVKFKLAGKEVFRSKTIHKNLNPVWDEKTTLIVDSLSEPLYVKVFDYDFGLQDDFMGSAFLYLESLEQQRTIPLTLVLKDPQLPNEDLGSLELAVTLTPKSSPMEEPRDTAVCTHILCQIRSMSLSARDFFCNVRHLIN
;
A
#
# COMPACT_ATOMS: atom_id res chain seq x y z
N ARG A 1 -49.55 45.73 -11.99
CA ARG A 1 -48.14 46.07 -12.30
C ARG A 1 -47.26 44.96 -11.75
N ALA A 2 -46.72 44.08 -12.62
CA ALA A 2 -45.87 42.96 -12.20
C ALA A 2 -44.39 43.37 -12.20
N VAL A 3 -43.69 43.11 -11.11
CA VAL A 3 -42.26 43.41 -10.92
C VAL A 3 -41.46 42.23 -11.49
N ARG A 4 -40.69 42.48 -12.56
CA ARG A 4 -39.72 41.50 -13.11
C ARG A 4 -38.43 41.56 -12.28
N TYR A 5 -38.10 40.49 -11.58
CA TYR A 5 -36.77 40.29 -11.02
C TYR A 5 -35.83 39.79 -12.13
N ARG A 6 -34.78 40.55 -12.46
CA ARG A 6 -33.67 40.10 -13.31
C ARG A 6 -32.66 39.38 -12.45
N TYR A 7 -32.46 38.08 -12.67
CA TYR A 7 -31.32 37.36 -12.12
C TYR A 7 -30.08 37.73 -12.95
N ARG A 8 -29.06 38.33 -12.31
CA ARG A 8 -27.80 38.72 -12.95
C ARG A 8 -26.83 37.54 -12.80
N SER A 9 -26.58 36.83 -13.89
CA SER A 9 -25.51 35.82 -13.95
C SER A 9 -24.15 36.50 -13.92
N SER A 10 -23.33 36.20 -12.92
CA SER A 10 -21.90 36.50 -12.94
C SER A 10 -21.16 35.37 -12.22
N CYS A 11 -20.86 34.29 -12.95
CA CYS A 11 -19.85 33.33 -12.54
C CYS A 11 -18.51 33.82 -13.09
N SER A 12 -17.68 34.40 -12.23
CA SER A 12 -16.27 34.64 -12.51
C SER A 12 -15.52 33.33 -12.32
N HIS A 13 -15.11 32.70 -13.42
CA HIS A 13 -14.12 31.62 -13.39
C HIS A 13 -12.74 32.20 -13.05
N PRO A 14 -12.01 31.68 -12.05
CA PRO A 14 -10.59 31.91 -11.95
C PRO A 14 -9.90 31.08 -13.06
N SER A 15 -9.16 31.76 -13.92
CA SER A 15 -8.24 31.15 -14.88
C SER A 15 -7.08 30.51 -14.12
N VAL A 16 -7.13 29.19 -13.98
CA VAL A 16 -6.01 28.40 -13.47
C VAL A 16 -4.99 28.27 -14.61
N ASP A 17 -3.76 28.74 -14.36
CA ASP A 17 -2.64 28.67 -15.30
C ASP A 17 -2.31 27.20 -15.66
N PRO A 18 -2.08 26.85 -16.93
CA PRO A 18 -1.83 25.46 -17.34
C PRO A 18 -0.43 24.93 -16.98
N SER A 19 0.38 25.67 -16.23
CA SER A 19 1.78 25.32 -15.98
C SER A 19 2.04 24.60 -14.64
N GLU A 20 1.01 24.34 -13.84
CA GLU A 20 1.17 23.52 -12.62
C GLU A 20 0.93 22.06 -12.99
N ALA A 21 2.05 21.37 -13.23
CA ALA A 21 2.11 19.96 -13.59
C ALA A 21 1.17 19.14 -12.69
N ALA A 22 0.25 18.42 -13.31
CA ALA A 22 -0.75 17.60 -12.68
C ALA A 22 -0.10 16.55 -11.76
N SER A 23 0.09 16.89 -10.49
CA SER A 23 0.23 15.88 -9.45
C SER A 23 -1.03 15.02 -9.52
N PRO A 24 -0.92 13.69 -9.65
CA PRO A 24 -2.09 12.82 -9.66
C PRO A 24 -2.95 13.13 -8.42
N PRO A 25 -4.30 13.09 -8.53
CA PRO A 25 -5.18 13.43 -7.42
C PRO A 25 -4.77 12.63 -6.18
N PRO A 26 -4.78 13.23 -4.97
CA PRO A 26 -4.44 12.51 -3.74
C PRO A 26 -5.38 11.31 -3.63
N GLY A 27 -4.80 10.15 -3.89
CA GLY A 27 -5.50 8.88 -4.02
C GLY A 27 -4.66 7.84 -3.32
N MET A 28 -5.32 6.88 -2.70
CA MET A 28 -4.61 5.75 -2.12
C MET A 28 -3.99 4.93 -3.26
N TYR A 29 -2.76 4.47 -3.10
CA TYR A 29 -2.08 3.61 -4.07
C TYR A 29 -1.87 2.23 -3.46
N LYS A 30 -1.92 1.20 -4.31
CA LYS A 30 -1.46 -0.15 -4.01
C LYS A 30 -0.07 -0.32 -4.60
N LEU A 31 0.94 -0.51 -3.74
CA LEU A 31 2.31 -0.80 -4.13
C LEU A 31 2.58 -2.29 -3.89
N GLU A 32 2.73 -3.05 -4.96
CA GLU A 32 3.11 -4.46 -4.91
C GLU A 32 4.62 -4.56 -5.13
N ILE A 33 5.32 -5.28 -4.25
CA ILE A 33 6.77 -5.43 -4.29
C ILE A 33 7.09 -6.92 -4.25
N GLU A 34 7.88 -7.36 -5.21
CA GLU A 34 8.53 -8.68 -5.24
C GLU A 34 10.02 -8.48 -4.98
N LEU A 35 10.46 -8.79 -3.75
CA LEU A 35 11.86 -8.83 -3.37
C LEU A 35 12.47 -10.14 -3.89
N LYS A 36 13.36 -10.06 -4.87
CA LYS A 36 13.90 -11.25 -5.54
C LYS A 36 15.17 -11.72 -4.86
N ARG A 37 16.26 -10.97 -5.02
CA ARG A 37 17.60 -11.40 -4.57
C ARG A 37 18.51 -10.24 -4.21
N GLY A 38 19.54 -10.55 -3.44
CA GLY A 38 20.70 -9.71 -3.22
C GLY A 38 21.86 -10.19 -4.07
N HIS A 39 22.77 -9.29 -4.41
CA HIS A 39 23.98 -9.61 -5.15
C HIS A 39 25.19 -8.96 -4.49
N ASN A 40 26.21 -9.78 -4.22
CA ASN A 40 27.47 -9.37 -3.62
C ASN A 40 27.30 -8.48 -2.38
N LEU A 41 26.43 -8.90 -1.46
CA LEU A 41 26.17 -8.14 -0.23
C LEU A 41 27.43 -8.09 0.65
N ALA A 42 27.55 -7.01 1.42
CA ALA A 42 28.70 -6.80 2.29
C ALA A 42 28.88 -7.94 3.31
N ILE A 43 30.12 -8.26 3.66
CA ILE A 43 30.43 -9.22 4.73
C ILE A 43 30.36 -8.48 6.08
N ARG A 44 29.63 -9.03 7.05
CA ARG A 44 29.60 -8.53 8.43
C ARG A 44 29.97 -9.62 9.45
N ASP A 45 29.80 -10.90 9.12
CA ASP A 45 30.31 -11.99 9.94
C ASP A 45 31.82 -12.24 9.77
N ARG A 46 32.47 -12.63 10.88
CA ARG A 46 33.87 -13.09 10.91
C ARG A 46 34.15 -14.31 10.02
N GLY A 47 33.11 -15.05 9.64
CA GLY A 47 33.20 -16.22 8.76
C GLY A 47 33.36 -15.89 7.28
N GLY A 48 33.44 -14.60 6.90
CA GLY A 48 33.49 -14.19 5.50
C GLY A 48 32.13 -14.25 4.80
N SER A 49 31.04 -14.17 5.57
CA SER A 49 29.66 -14.23 5.06
C SER A 49 28.76 -13.27 5.84
N SER A 50 27.44 -13.40 5.67
CA SER A 50 26.39 -12.74 6.44
C SER A 50 25.10 -13.55 6.36
N ASP A 51 24.19 -13.28 7.28
CA ASP A 51 22.80 -13.74 7.37
C ASP A 51 21.82 -12.60 6.97
N PRO A 52 21.78 -12.18 5.69
CA PRO A 52 21.05 -10.98 5.29
C PRO A 52 19.52 -11.11 5.35
N TYR A 53 18.90 -9.98 5.71
CA TYR A 53 17.47 -9.73 5.54
C TYR A 53 17.19 -8.27 5.16
N VAL A 54 16.00 -8.02 4.61
CA VAL A 54 15.59 -6.70 4.12
C VAL A 54 14.42 -6.16 4.93
N LYS A 55 14.48 -4.88 5.27
CA LYS A 55 13.39 -4.08 5.85
C LYS A 55 12.94 -3.02 4.87
N PHE A 56 11.64 -2.89 4.68
CA PHE A 56 11.05 -1.74 4.00
C PHE A 56 10.44 -0.80 5.03
N LYS A 57 10.74 0.48 4.88
CA LYS A 57 10.16 1.55 5.69
C LYS A 57 9.48 2.59 4.82
N LEU A 58 8.30 3.02 5.25
CA LEU A 58 7.54 4.10 4.62
C LEU A 58 7.17 5.10 5.72
N ALA A 59 7.40 6.39 5.49
CA ALA A 59 7.20 7.45 6.49
C ALA A 59 7.84 7.11 7.86
N GLY A 60 9.05 6.53 7.85
CA GLY A 60 9.79 6.12 9.05
C GLY A 60 9.30 4.83 9.72
N LYS A 61 8.13 4.30 9.37
CA LYS A 61 7.56 3.08 9.93
C LYS A 61 8.02 1.85 9.15
N GLU A 62 8.39 0.78 9.86
CA GLU A 62 8.63 -0.53 9.25
C GLU A 62 7.31 -1.15 8.79
N VAL A 63 7.22 -1.45 7.50
CA VAL A 63 6.01 -1.97 6.85
C VAL A 63 6.20 -3.39 6.32
N PHE A 64 7.44 -3.85 6.21
CA PHE A 64 7.79 -5.20 5.81
C PHE A 64 9.19 -5.57 6.33
N ARG A 65 9.35 -6.84 6.66
CA ARG A 65 10.62 -7.47 6.97
C ARG A 65 10.65 -8.83 6.28
N SER A 66 11.69 -9.10 5.49
CA SER A 66 11.90 -10.39 4.84
C SER A 66 12.34 -11.45 5.85
N LYS A 67 12.34 -12.70 5.40
CA LYS A 67 13.10 -13.79 6.02
C LYS A 67 14.59 -13.46 6.01
N THR A 68 15.28 -14.00 7.01
CA THR A 68 16.74 -14.09 7.05
C THR A 68 17.19 -15.29 6.24
N ILE A 69 18.21 -15.10 5.39
CA ILE A 69 18.87 -16.19 4.67
C ILE A 69 20.28 -16.33 5.23
N HIS A 70 20.60 -17.49 5.79
CA HIS A 70 21.85 -17.67 6.52
C HIS A 70 23.05 -17.89 5.59
N LYS A 71 24.17 -17.27 5.94
CA LYS A 71 25.52 -17.43 5.37
C LYS A 71 25.55 -17.31 3.84
N ASN A 72 24.88 -16.30 3.30
CA ASN A 72 24.80 -16.13 1.85
C ASN A 72 24.81 -14.65 1.45
N LEU A 73 25.86 -14.24 0.74
CA LEU A 73 26.00 -12.87 0.18
C LEU A 73 25.25 -12.66 -1.15
N ASN A 74 24.66 -13.73 -1.70
CA ASN A 74 23.78 -13.69 -2.87
C ASN A 74 22.43 -14.36 -2.53
N PRO A 75 21.70 -13.85 -1.52
CA PRO A 75 20.47 -14.45 -1.05
C PRO A 75 19.37 -14.34 -2.11
N VAL A 76 18.50 -15.34 -2.20
CA VAL A 76 17.27 -15.31 -3.01
C VAL A 76 16.09 -15.43 -2.06
N TRP A 77 15.36 -14.33 -1.87
CA TRP A 77 14.21 -14.28 -0.98
C TRP A 77 12.92 -14.68 -1.69
N ASP A 78 12.71 -14.19 -2.93
CA ASP A 78 11.47 -14.36 -3.70
C ASP A 78 10.20 -14.12 -2.87
N GLU A 79 10.21 -13.03 -2.07
CA GLU A 79 9.11 -12.66 -1.20
C GLU A 79 8.26 -11.53 -1.79
N LYS A 80 6.95 -11.63 -1.62
CA LYS A 80 5.98 -10.63 -2.10
C LYS A 80 5.32 -9.93 -0.93
N THR A 81 5.16 -8.61 -1.06
CA THR A 81 4.38 -7.81 -0.12
C THR A 81 3.57 -6.77 -0.88
N THR A 82 2.42 -6.41 -0.31
CA THR A 82 1.53 -5.39 -0.85
C THR A 82 1.32 -4.33 0.21
N LEU A 83 1.69 -3.10 -0.14
CA LEU A 83 1.57 -1.93 0.71
C LEU A 83 0.48 -1.02 0.19
N ILE A 84 -0.20 -0.36 1.11
CA ILE A 84 -1.13 0.71 0.81
C ILE A 84 -0.44 2.03 1.14
N VAL A 85 -0.39 2.93 0.17
CA VAL A 85 0.39 4.16 0.22
C VAL A 85 -0.53 5.34 -0.01
N ASP A 86 -0.59 6.26 0.95
CA ASP A 86 -1.50 7.42 0.87
C ASP A 86 -0.93 8.57 0.02
N SER A 87 0.39 8.62 -0.14
CA SER A 87 1.09 9.62 -0.95
C SER A 87 2.34 9.05 -1.60
N LEU A 88 2.62 9.44 -2.84
CA LEU A 88 3.84 9.07 -3.57
C LEU A 88 5.04 9.95 -3.22
N SER A 89 4.85 11.03 -2.45
CA SER A 89 5.90 11.97 -2.06
C SER A 89 6.93 11.37 -1.11
N GLU A 90 6.54 10.38 -0.32
CA GLU A 90 7.42 9.69 0.61
C GLU A 90 8.09 8.51 -0.09
N PRO A 91 9.43 8.47 -0.16
CA PRO A 91 10.13 7.35 -0.76
C PRO A 91 10.01 6.10 0.13
N LEU A 92 10.05 4.93 -0.50
CA LEU A 92 10.24 3.69 0.22
C LEU A 92 11.73 3.56 0.59
N TYR A 93 12.02 3.49 1.88
CA TYR A 93 13.36 3.29 2.38
C TYR A 93 13.64 1.80 2.56
N VAL A 94 14.58 1.28 1.78
CA VAL A 94 14.98 -0.12 1.77
C VAL A 94 16.29 -0.25 2.53
N LYS A 95 16.31 -1.11 3.56
CA LYS A 95 17.51 -1.36 4.38
C LYS A 95 17.83 -2.85 4.41
N VAL A 96 19.11 -3.18 4.30
CA VAL A 96 19.62 -4.54 4.47
C VAL A 96 20.39 -4.62 5.78
N PHE A 97 20.23 -5.73 6.47
CA PHE A 97 20.89 -5.99 7.74
C PHE A 97 21.37 -7.44 7.77
N ASP A 98 22.46 -7.65 8.50
CA ASP A 98 22.95 -8.95 8.91
C ASP A 98 22.28 -9.33 10.23
N TYR A 99 21.80 -10.57 10.35
CA TYR A 99 21.16 -11.02 11.57
C TYR A 99 22.21 -11.60 12.54
N ASP A 100 22.26 -11.04 13.75
CA ASP A 100 23.17 -11.51 14.80
C ASP A 100 22.40 -12.05 16.00
N PHE A 101 22.59 -13.33 16.32
CA PHE A 101 21.90 -13.93 17.44
C PHE A 101 22.33 -13.31 18.79
N GLY A 102 21.38 -12.64 19.45
CA GLY A 102 21.59 -12.08 20.79
C GLY A 102 22.33 -10.74 20.81
N LEU A 103 22.58 -10.13 19.65
CA LEU A 103 23.20 -8.82 19.50
C LEU A 103 22.31 -7.89 18.66
N GLN A 104 22.79 -6.67 18.44
CA GLN A 104 22.19 -5.77 17.47
C GLN A 104 22.62 -6.18 16.07
N ASP A 105 21.66 -6.41 15.19
CA ASP A 105 21.86 -6.68 13.77
C ASP A 105 22.73 -5.61 13.08
N ASP A 106 23.77 -6.04 12.36
CA ASP A 106 24.68 -5.17 11.65
C ASP A 106 24.06 -4.57 10.38
N PHE A 107 24.32 -3.29 10.13
CA PHE A 107 23.83 -2.62 8.93
C PHE A 107 24.66 -2.99 7.69
N MET A 108 23.98 -3.38 6.61
CA MET A 108 24.61 -3.80 5.35
C MET A 108 24.36 -2.84 4.20
N GLY A 109 23.76 -1.68 4.46
CA GLY A 109 23.48 -0.68 3.44
C GLY A 109 22.01 -0.46 3.17
N SER A 110 21.73 0.58 2.40
CA SER A 110 20.38 1.03 2.14
C SER A 110 20.21 1.71 0.80
N ALA A 111 18.97 1.85 0.35
CA ALA A 111 18.59 2.56 -0.85
C ALA A 111 17.21 3.20 -0.69
N PHE A 112 16.96 4.25 -1.46
CA PHE A 112 15.64 4.87 -1.58
C PHE A 112 15.01 4.48 -2.91
N LEU A 113 13.73 4.11 -2.87
CA LEU A 113 12.89 3.98 -4.04
C LEU A 113 11.87 5.12 -4.05
N TYR A 114 12.06 6.07 -4.96
CA TYR A 114 11.16 7.20 -5.16
C TYR A 114 9.91 6.74 -5.91
N LEU A 115 8.77 6.72 -5.21
CA LEU A 115 7.52 6.16 -5.73
C LEU A 115 6.92 7.01 -6.85
N GLU A 116 7.14 8.33 -6.80
CA GLU A 116 6.74 9.28 -7.84
C GLU A 116 7.40 9.01 -9.21
N SER A 117 8.57 8.36 -9.23
CA SER A 117 9.29 8.03 -10.45
C SER A 117 8.82 6.73 -11.11
N LEU A 118 7.87 6.01 -10.50
CA LEU A 118 7.37 4.74 -11.01
C LEU A 118 6.23 4.94 -12.01
N GLU A 119 6.31 4.27 -13.15
CA GLU A 119 5.17 4.13 -14.06
C GLU A 119 4.05 3.32 -13.39
N GLN A 120 2.82 3.86 -13.44
CA GLN A 120 1.65 3.23 -12.86
C GLN A 120 1.15 2.06 -13.73
N GLN A 121 0.48 1.09 -13.09
CA GLN A 121 -0.16 -0.08 -13.70
C GLN A 121 0.78 -1.01 -14.48
N ARG A 122 2.09 -0.89 -14.25
CA ARG A 122 3.12 -1.70 -14.88
C ARG A 122 4.03 -2.32 -13.82
N THR A 123 4.49 -3.55 -14.07
CA THR A 123 5.57 -4.15 -13.31
C THR A 123 6.92 -3.67 -13.83
N ILE A 124 7.71 -3.06 -12.95
CA ILE A 124 9.01 -2.49 -13.26
C ILE A 124 10.08 -3.29 -12.51
N PRO A 125 11.00 -3.98 -13.21
CA PRO A 125 12.18 -4.56 -12.58
C PRO A 125 13.15 -3.44 -12.19
N LEU A 126 13.70 -3.52 -10.99
CA LEU A 126 14.60 -2.53 -10.41
C LEU A 126 15.82 -3.20 -9.80
N THR A 127 16.97 -2.55 -9.97
CA THR A 127 18.20 -2.87 -9.26
C THR A 127 18.57 -1.68 -8.38
N LEU A 128 18.58 -1.88 -7.06
CA LEU A 128 18.95 -0.86 -6.09
C LEU A 128 20.38 -1.11 -5.60
N VAL A 129 21.29 -0.18 -5.87
CA VAL A 129 22.66 -0.22 -5.32
C VAL A 129 22.61 0.25 -3.88
N LEU A 130 23.19 -0.54 -2.98
CA LEU A 130 23.20 -0.24 -1.56
C LEU A 130 24.30 0.79 -1.22
N LYS A 131 23.96 1.71 -0.33
CA LYS A 131 24.84 2.78 0.13
C LYS A 131 24.78 2.93 1.64
N ASP A 132 25.91 3.36 2.19
CA ASP A 132 26.04 3.85 3.56
C ASP A 132 26.68 5.25 3.52
N PRO A 133 25.98 6.30 3.97
CA PRO A 133 26.55 7.65 4.06
C PRO A 133 27.82 7.73 4.92
N GLN A 134 27.99 6.82 5.88
CA GLN A 134 29.18 6.76 6.74
C GLN A 134 30.37 6.13 6.01
N LEU A 135 30.12 5.30 4.98
CA LEU A 135 31.12 4.55 4.23
C LEU A 135 30.86 4.68 2.71
N PRO A 136 31.01 5.88 2.12
CA PRO A 136 30.55 6.18 0.76
C PRO A 136 31.28 5.43 -0.36
N ASN A 137 32.49 4.95 -0.07
CA ASN A 137 33.35 4.25 -1.02
C ASN A 137 33.27 2.72 -0.91
N GLU A 138 32.52 2.19 0.07
CA GLU A 138 32.35 0.75 0.23
C GLU A 138 31.33 0.23 -0.80
N ASP A 139 31.66 -0.89 -1.43
CA ASP A 139 30.68 -1.65 -2.22
C ASP A 139 29.88 -2.54 -1.28
N LEU A 140 28.61 -2.19 -1.10
CA LEU A 140 27.69 -2.92 -0.22
C LEU A 140 26.79 -3.90 -1.00
N GLY A 141 27.00 -4.01 -2.31
CA GLY A 141 26.21 -4.85 -3.19
C GLY A 141 24.92 -4.17 -3.67
N SER A 142 24.01 -4.99 -4.17
CA SER A 142 22.73 -4.52 -4.72
C SER A 142 21.57 -5.47 -4.43
N LEU A 143 20.36 -4.92 -4.54
CA LEU A 143 19.11 -5.67 -4.47
C LEU A 143 18.42 -5.66 -5.82
N GLU A 144 17.84 -6.80 -6.20
CA GLU A 144 16.93 -6.91 -7.33
C GLU A 144 15.51 -7.12 -6.83
N LEU A 145 14.59 -6.32 -7.38
CA LEU A 145 13.18 -6.36 -7.04
C LEU A 145 12.31 -6.03 -8.26
N ALA A 146 11.02 -6.33 -8.18
CA ALA A 146 10.03 -5.87 -9.14
C ALA A 146 8.90 -5.16 -8.41
N VAL A 147 8.45 -4.03 -8.93
CA VAL A 147 7.38 -3.23 -8.31
C VAL A 147 6.25 -2.96 -9.28
N THR A 148 5.02 -2.97 -8.77
CA THR A 148 3.85 -2.51 -9.50
C THR A 148 3.11 -1.49 -8.64
N LEU A 149 2.98 -0.28 -9.17
CA LEU A 149 2.23 0.79 -8.52
C LEU A 149 0.86 0.93 -9.18
N THR A 150 -0.23 0.68 -8.45
CA THR A 150 -1.59 0.78 -8.97
C THR A 150 -2.38 1.83 -8.21
N PRO A 151 -2.91 2.88 -8.86
CA PRO A 151 -3.84 3.80 -8.22
C PRO A 151 -5.08 3.05 -7.72
N LYS A 152 -5.44 3.21 -6.46
CA LYS A 152 -6.79 2.88 -6.01
C LYS A 152 -7.64 4.13 -6.18
N SER A 153 -8.44 4.16 -7.25
CA SER A 153 -9.64 4.99 -7.24
C SER A 153 -10.44 4.58 -6.00
N SER A 154 -10.74 5.50 -5.10
CA SER A 154 -11.62 5.23 -3.96
C SER A 154 -12.86 4.50 -4.47
N PRO A 155 -13.12 3.25 -4.08
CA PRO A 155 -14.43 2.68 -4.29
C PRO A 155 -15.35 3.49 -3.37
N MET A 156 -16.28 4.21 -3.98
CA MET A 156 -17.60 4.41 -3.40
C MET A 156 -17.98 3.08 -2.71
N GLU A 157 -18.20 3.15 -1.40
CA GLU A 157 -18.50 2.06 -0.46
C GLU A 157 -18.59 0.65 -1.08
N GLU A 158 -17.64 -0.25 -0.77
CA GLU A 158 -17.94 -1.68 -0.91
C GLU A 158 -19.18 -2.00 -0.05
N PRO A 159 -20.27 -2.52 -0.63
CA PRO A 159 -21.41 -2.98 0.15
C PRO A 159 -20.91 -4.08 1.08
N ARG A 160 -20.90 -3.80 2.38
CA ARG A 160 -20.69 -4.82 3.39
C ARG A 160 -21.89 -5.76 3.35
N ASP A 161 -21.77 -6.85 2.62
CA ASP A 161 -22.59 -8.03 2.84
C ASP A 161 -22.23 -8.62 4.20
N THR A 162 -22.75 -8.03 5.27
CA THR A 162 -23.17 -8.77 6.47
C THR A 162 -24.05 -7.93 7.38
N ALA A 163 -25.24 -8.47 7.63
CA ALA A 163 -26.14 -8.19 8.75
C ALA A 163 -27.00 -6.92 8.71
N VAL A 164 -28.08 -6.97 7.91
CA VAL A 164 -29.40 -6.66 8.49
C VAL A 164 -30.26 -7.92 8.40
N CYS A 165 -29.80 -8.95 9.12
CA CYS A 165 -30.72 -9.96 9.63
C CYS A 165 -31.64 -9.23 10.61
N THR A 166 -32.79 -8.80 10.08
CA THR A 166 -34.06 -8.70 10.80
C THR A 166 -33.97 -8.14 12.21
N HIS A 167 -34.00 -6.81 12.28
CA HIS A 167 -34.64 -6.05 13.38
C HIS A 167 -36.18 -6.32 13.48
N ILE A 168 -36.65 -7.49 13.03
CA ILE A 168 -38.04 -7.96 13.07
C ILE A 168 -38.16 -9.27 13.88
N LEU A 169 -37.07 -9.92 14.30
CA LEU A 169 -37.15 -11.05 15.25
C LEU A 169 -36.86 -10.65 16.70
N CYS A 170 -37.15 -9.39 17.05
CA CYS A 170 -37.28 -8.94 18.44
C CYS A 170 -38.73 -8.49 18.73
N GLN A 171 -39.71 -9.30 18.37
CA GLN A 171 -40.97 -9.46 19.11
C GLN A 171 -41.54 -10.83 18.75
N ILE A 172 -41.18 -11.85 19.51
CA ILE A 172 -42.08 -12.88 20.06
C ILE A 172 -41.24 -13.55 21.16
N ARG A 173 -41.34 -13.00 22.38
CA ARG A 173 -41.25 -13.84 23.57
C ARG A 173 -42.48 -14.73 23.56
N SER A 174 -42.32 -16.02 23.87
CA SER A 174 -43.29 -16.81 24.63
C SER A 174 -44.76 -16.55 24.28
N MET A 175 -45.33 -17.29 23.33
CA MET A 175 -46.76 -17.63 23.35
C MET A 175 -47.05 -18.84 22.47
N SER A 176 -47.97 -19.64 22.97
CA SER A 176 -48.38 -20.99 22.61
C SER A 176 -48.91 -21.18 21.19
N LEU A 177 -48.96 -22.44 20.78
CA LEU A 177 -49.70 -22.93 19.61
C LEU A 177 -51.12 -22.31 19.54
N SER A 178 -51.37 -21.47 18.54
CA SER A 178 -52.68 -21.24 17.88
C SER A 178 -52.70 -19.84 17.24
N ALA A 179 -52.32 -19.75 15.97
CA ALA A 179 -52.81 -18.72 15.03
C ALA A 179 -52.19 -18.98 13.64
N ARG A 180 -52.63 -20.07 13.00
CA ARG A 180 -52.74 -20.07 11.54
C ARG A 180 -53.86 -19.08 11.24
N ASP A 181 -53.56 -18.01 10.52
CA ASP A 181 -54.47 -17.18 9.71
C ASP A 181 -53.94 -15.76 9.68
N PHE A 182 -53.10 -15.42 8.69
CA PHE A 182 -53.05 -14.10 8.04
C PHE A 182 -52.10 -14.13 6.82
N PHE A 183 -52.12 -15.21 6.04
CA PHE A 183 -51.68 -15.14 4.64
C PHE A 183 -52.89 -14.76 3.80
N CYS A 184 -53.09 -13.46 3.57
CA CYS A 184 -54.04 -12.97 2.58
C CYS A 184 -53.73 -11.53 2.19
N ASN A 185 -53.41 -11.31 0.90
CA ASN A 185 -53.38 -10.04 0.15
C ASN A 185 -52.46 -8.92 0.70
N VAL A 186 -51.51 -8.38 -0.06
CA VAL A 186 -51.80 -7.61 -1.28
C VAL A 186 -50.78 -7.90 -2.38
N ARG A 187 -51.37 -8.18 -3.53
CA ARG A 187 -50.85 -8.44 -4.85
C ARG A 187 -50.67 -7.10 -5.58
N HIS A 188 -49.55 -6.94 -6.29
CA HIS A 188 -49.36 -6.03 -7.43
C HIS A 188 -49.45 -4.51 -7.21
N LEU A 189 -48.72 -3.80 -8.10
CA LEU A 189 -48.52 -2.34 -8.20
C LEU A 189 -47.48 -1.83 -7.19
N ILE A 190 -46.34 -1.26 -7.59
CA ILE A 190 -46.15 -0.21 -8.60
C ILE A 190 -44.84 -0.48 -9.38
N ASN A 191 -44.88 -0.16 -10.68
CA ASN A 191 -43.87 -0.32 -11.73
C ASN A 191 -42.42 0.06 -11.38
#